data_AF-A0A0Q4Q0F6-F1
#
_entry.id   AF-A0A0Q4Q0F6-F1
#
_cell.length_a   1.000
_cell.length_b   1.000
_cell.length_c   1.000
_cell.angle_alpha   90.00
_cell.angle_beta   90.00
_cell.angle_gamma   90.00
#
_symmetry.space_group_name_H-M   'P 1'
#
loop_
_entity.id
_entity.type
_entity.pdbx_description
1 polymer ?
#
loop_
_entity_poly.entity_id
_entity_poly.type
_entity_poly.pdbx_seq_one_letter_code
_entity_poly.pdbx_strand_id
1 'polypeptide(L)'
;MAVALLAAPAVAQDAGVGDVYGTALGNGWENWSWAKVELSSEVLGSQRKPIRVEAGPYQALYLHHAPFDTTAYKSVTMLIQGMDGGAQQLRIVAVVDGKPLDAQAYAVTLPASGWKKIELPLSRIGADKKQIDGLWVQNATDKVVAPFYVTEIALH
;
A
#
# COMPACT_ATOMS: atom_id res chain seq x y z
N MET A 1 24.92 4.11 -41.81
CA MET A 1 25.20 4.26 -40.35
C MET A 1 23.86 4.24 -39.64
N ALA A 2 23.54 3.19 -38.90
CA ALA A 2 22.32 3.13 -38.09
C ALA A 2 22.76 2.95 -36.63
N VAL A 3 22.35 3.90 -35.79
CA VAL A 3 22.70 3.99 -34.37
C VAL A 3 21.92 2.91 -33.62
N ALA A 4 22.63 1.98 -32.98
CA ALA A 4 22.04 1.04 -32.05
C ALA A 4 21.70 1.78 -30.74
N LEU A 5 20.41 1.88 -30.43
CA LEU A 5 19.94 2.37 -29.13
C LEU A 5 20.16 1.25 -28.11
N LEU A 6 21.18 1.38 -27.27
CA LEU A 6 21.41 0.48 -26.14
C LEU A 6 20.31 0.75 -25.09
N ALA A 7 19.31 -0.12 -25.02
CA ALA A 7 18.45 -0.21 -23.85
C ALA A 7 19.31 -0.66 -22.66
N ALA A 8 19.49 0.20 -21.67
CA ALA A 8 20.10 -0.19 -20.41
C ALA A 8 19.24 -1.30 -19.78
N PRO A 9 19.85 -2.36 -19.20
CA PRO A 9 19.08 -3.32 -18.44
C PRO A 9 18.48 -2.57 -17.24
N ALA A 10 17.15 -2.63 -17.08
CA ALA A 10 16.54 -2.34 -15.80
C ALA A 10 17.21 -3.29 -14.81
N VAL A 11 18.01 -2.74 -13.90
CA VAL A 11 18.50 -3.50 -12.75
C VAL A 11 17.25 -3.88 -11.99
N ALA A 12 16.79 -5.12 -12.17
CA ALA A 12 15.90 -5.74 -11.21
C ALA A 12 16.71 -5.76 -9.91
N GLN A 13 16.52 -4.74 -9.07
CA GLN A 13 16.92 -4.83 -7.68
C GLN A 13 16.30 -6.13 -7.19
N ASP A 14 17.13 -6.97 -6.57
CA ASP A 14 16.64 -8.05 -5.72
C ASP A 14 15.58 -7.42 -4.82
N ALA A 15 14.32 -7.74 -5.11
CA ALA A 15 13.18 -7.05 -4.53
C ALA A 15 13.07 -7.56 -3.10
N GLY A 16 13.91 -6.99 -2.23
CA GLY A 16 13.81 -7.21 -0.80
C GLY A 16 12.46 -6.76 -0.28
N VAL A 17 12.24 -6.90 1.02
CA VAL A 17 10.95 -6.59 1.67
C VAL A 17 10.40 -5.17 1.39
N GLY A 18 11.25 -4.25 0.92
CA GLY A 18 10.85 -2.92 0.51
C GLY A 18 10.00 -2.83 -0.77
N ASP A 19 9.98 -3.83 -1.64
CA ASP A 19 8.97 -3.92 -2.70
C ASP A 19 7.73 -4.63 -2.14
N VAL A 20 6.69 -3.86 -1.83
CA VAL A 20 5.48 -4.39 -1.17
C VAL A 20 4.42 -4.74 -2.21
N TYR A 21 4.12 -3.80 -3.11
CA TYR A 21 3.18 -4.02 -4.19
C TYR A 21 3.39 -3.03 -5.34
N GLY A 22 3.71 -3.55 -6.52
CA GLY A 22 3.73 -2.79 -7.77
C GLY A 22 2.50 -3.09 -8.62
N THR A 23 2.62 -4.12 -9.45
CA THR A 23 1.53 -4.71 -10.25
C THR A 23 1.03 -6.04 -9.69
N ALA A 24 1.79 -6.63 -8.76
CA ALA A 24 1.51 -7.82 -7.97
C ALA A 24 2.17 -7.65 -6.58
N LEU A 25 1.89 -8.57 -5.67
CA LEU A 25 2.57 -8.62 -4.36
C LEU A 25 4.08 -8.83 -4.56
N GLY A 26 4.87 -8.07 -3.82
CA GLY A 26 6.32 -8.29 -3.78
C GLY A 26 6.68 -9.61 -3.11
N ASN A 27 7.95 -10.00 -3.19
CA ASN A 27 8.38 -11.29 -2.68
C ASN A 27 8.15 -11.42 -1.16
N GLY A 28 7.53 -12.52 -0.73
CA GLY A 28 7.18 -12.77 0.67
C GLY A 28 5.97 -11.99 1.21
N TRP A 29 5.41 -11.05 0.44
CA TRP A 29 4.19 -10.35 0.82
C TRP A 29 2.95 -11.17 0.48
N GLU A 30 2.00 -11.18 1.39
CA GLU A 30 0.77 -11.95 1.33
C GLU A 30 -0.44 -11.05 1.56
N ASN A 31 -1.58 -11.46 0.99
CA ASN A 31 -2.85 -10.81 1.21
C ASN A 31 -3.61 -11.48 2.36
N TRP A 32 -3.68 -10.82 3.51
CA TRP A 32 -4.39 -11.26 4.71
C TRP A 32 -5.61 -10.38 5.01
N SER A 33 -6.14 -9.73 3.97
CA SER A 33 -7.24 -8.77 4.07
C SER A 33 -8.51 -9.41 4.62
N TRP A 34 -9.25 -8.63 5.41
CA TRP A 34 -10.64 -8.92 5.78
C TRP A 34 -11.64 -7.97 5.12
N ALA A 35 -11.17 -7.08 4.23
CA ALA A 35 -11.97 -6.48 3.18
C ALA A 35 -12.03 -7.41 1.95
N LYS A 36 -13.01 -7.20 1.07
CA LYS A 36 -12.99 -7.82 -0.26
C LYS A 36 -11.94 -7.08 -1.11
N VAL A 37 -10.99 -7.84 -1.65
CA VAL A 37 -9.87 -7.30 -2.41
C VAL A 37 -9.69 -8.04 -3.74
N GLU A 38 -9.34 -7.29 -4.77
CA GLU A 38 -8.96 -7.80 -6.09
C GLU A 38 -7.55 -7.29 -6.39
N LEU A 39 -6.57 -8.19 -6.39
CA LEU A 39 -5.20 -7.87 -6.76
C LEU A 39 -5.11 -7.69 -8.29
N SER A 40 -4.18 -6.85 -8.71
CA SER A 40 -3.87 -6.61 -10.12
C SER A 40 -5.07 -6.16 -10.97
N SER A 41 -6.00 -5.41 -10.37
CA SER A 41 -7.22 -4.90 -11.01
C SER A 41 -6.88 -4.05 -12.24
N GLU A 42 -7.70 -4.20 -13.28
CA GLU A 42 -7.62 -3.36 -14.47
C GLU A 42 -8.15 -1.95 -14.19
N VAL A 43 -7.46 -0.93 -14.71
CA VAL A 43 -7.92 0.46 -14.69
C VAL A 43 -8.00 0.95 -16.13
N LEU A 44 -9.20 1.31 -16.58
CA LEU A 44 -9.43 1.75 -17.95
C LEU A 44 -8.51 2.93 -18.30
N GLY A 45 -7.75 2.79 -19.39
CA GLY A 45 -6.83 3.83 -19.85
C GLY A 45 -5.56 3.99 -19.01
N SER A 46 -5.23 3.03 -18.13
CA SER A 46 -3.99 3.01 -17.34
C SER A 46 -3.25 1.69 -17.50
N GLN A 47 -1.91 1.75 -17.42
CA GLN A 47 -1.07 0.55 -17.32
C GLN A 47 -0.93 0.05 -15.87
N ARG A 48 -1.43 0.82 -14.89
CA ARG A 48 -1.40 0.46 -13.46
C ARG A 48 -2.26 -0.79 -13.22
N LYS A 49 -1.80 -1.65 -12.32
CA LYS A 49 -2.52 -2.85 -11.84
C LYS A 49 -2.73 -2.77 -10.34
N PRO A 50 -3.54 -1.82 -9.84
CA PRO A 50 -3.73 -1.64 -8.40
C PRO A 50 -4.46 -2.81 -7.73
N ILE A 51 -4.42 -2.80 -6.41
CA ILE A 51 -5.35 -3.54 -5.57
C ILE A 51 -6.65 -2.74 -5.52
N ARG A 52 -7.77 -3.33 -5.95
CA ARG A 52 -9.11 -2.79 -5.70
C ARG A 52 -9.58 -3.26 -4.33
N VAL A 53 -10.08 -2.34 -3.52
CA VAL A 53 -10.56 -2.63 -2.17
C VAL A 53 -12.02 -2.20 -2.04
N GLU A 54 -12.88 -3.14 -1.67
CA GLU A 54 -14.26 -2.92 -1.25
C GLU A 54 -14.34 -3.13 0.27
N ALA A 55 -14.31 -2.04 1.03
CA ALA A 55 -14.24 -2.07 2.48
C ALA A 55 -15.57 -1.66 3.14
N GLY A 56 -16.18 -2.61 3.84
CA GLY A 56 -17.22 -2.35 4.83
C GLY A 56 -16.68 -1.70 6.10
N PRO A 57 -17.53 -1.52 7.13
CA PRO A 57 -17.17 -0.91 8.40
C PRO A 57 -15.90 -1.51 8.99
N TYR A 58 -14.88 -0.69 9.23
CA TYR A 58 -13.59 -1.09 9.80
C TYR A 58 -12.87 -2.24 9.06
N GLN A 59 -13.24 -2.54 7.81
CA GLN A 59 -12.55 -3.53 7.00
C GLN A 59 -11.24 -2.97 6.43
N ALA A 60 -10.23 -3.82 6.25
CA ALA A 60 -8.93 -3.41 5.74
C ALA A 60 -8.43 -4.29 4.60
N LEU A 61 -7.70 -3.64 3.70
CA LEU A 61 -6.58 -4.27 3.00
C LEU A 61 -5.48 -4.52 4.03
N TYR A 62 -5.06 -5.77 4.17
CA TYR A 62 -3.93 -6.16 5.02
C TYR A 62 -2.90 -6.89 4.15
N LEU A 63 -1.75 -6.24 4.00
CA LEU A 63 -0.55 -6.83 3.42
C LEU A 63 0.34 -7.34 4.55
N HIS A 64 0.57 -8.65 4.59
CA HIS A 64 1.36 -9.33 5.60
C HIS A 64 2.71 -9.78 5.02
N HIS A 65 3.74 -9.84 5.85
CA HIS A 65 5.02 -10.47 5.55
C HIS A 65 5.56 -11.12 6.83
N ALA A 66 6.44 -12.11 6.74
CA ALA A 66 7.19 -12.58 7.92
C ALA A 66 7.90 -11.40 8.62
N PRO A 67 8.09 -11.39 9.94
CA PRO A 67 8.67 -10.24 10.63
C PRO A 67 10.02 -9.78 10.04
N PHE A 68 10.16 -8.48 9.78
CA PHE A 68 11.36 -7.89 9.19
C PHE A 68 11.73 -6.54 9.83
N ASP A 69 13.03 -6.24 9.87
CA ASP A 69 13.58 -5.07 10.54
C ASP A 69 13.48 -3.83 9.64
N THR A 70 12.82 -2.79 10.15
CA THR A 70 12.63 -1.53 9.43
C THR A 70 13.78 -0.53 9.58
N THR A 71 14.87 -0.87 10.29
CA THR A 71 15.99 0.04 10.58
C THR A 71 16.60 0.66 9.31
N ALA A 72 16.66 -0.11 8.22
CA ALA A 72 17.16 0.34 6.92
C ALA A 72 16.21 1.34 6.22
N TYR A 73 14.93 1.32 6.57
CA TYR A 73 13.89 2.16 5.98
C TYR A 73 13.56 3.37 6.87
N LYS A 74 12.94 4.39 6.28
CA LYS A 74 12.57 5.68 6.85
C LYS A 74 11.13 6.02 6.52
N SER A 75 10.62 5.60 5.36
CA SER A 75 9.24 5.86 4.95
C SER A 75 8.60 4.68 4.23
N VAL A 76 7.28 4.73 4.14
CA VAL A 76 6.48 3.95 3.19
C VAL A 76 5.84 4.90 2.19
N THR A 77 5.91 4.57 0.90
CA THR A 77 5.15 5.26 -0.15
C THR A 77 4.00 4.40 -0.61
N MET A 78 2.90 5.03 -1.03
CA MET A 78 1.80 4.38 -1.72
C MET A 78 1.01 5.39 -2.56
N LEU A 79 0.42 4.92 -3.66
CA LEU A 79 -0.59 5.66 -4.41
C LEU A 79 -1.98 5.13 -4.06
N ILE A 80 -2.88 6.03 -3.66
CA ILE A 80 -4.28 5.69 -3.37
C ILE A 80 -5.20 6.57 -4.20
N GLN A 81 -6.20 5.96 -4.84
CA GLN A 81 -7.25 6.69 -5.57
C GLN A 81 -8.63 6.27 -5.06
N GLY A 82 -9.45 7.24 -4.69
CA GLY A 82 -10.86 7.00 -4.35
C GLY A 82 -11.71 6.82 -5.59
N MET A 83 -12.76 6.01 -5.50
CA MET A 83 -13.83 5.93 -6.48
C MET A 83 -15.03 6.79 -6.07
N ASP A 84 -16.00 6.91 -6.99
CA ASP A 84 -17.33 7.50 -6.75
C ASP A 84 -17.29 8.90 -6.10
N GLY A 85 -16.36 9.75 -6.55
CA GLY A 85 -16.21 11.12 -6.05
C GLY A 85 -15.36 11.25 -4.77
N GLY A 86 -14.66 10.19 -4.37
CA GLY A 86 -13.66 10.21 -3.30
C GLY A 86 -14.25 10.26 -1.89
N ALA A 87 -13.62 11.03 -1.00
CA ALA A 87 -14.01 11.24 0.40
C ALA A 87 -13.97 10.00 1.31
N GLN A 88 -13.42 8.87 0.85
CA GLN A 88 -13.12 7.74 1.72
C GLN A 88 -12.23 8.22 2.88
N GLN A 89 -12.67 7.94 4.10
CA GLN A 89 -11.90 8.17 5.32
C GLN A 89 -11.20 6.87 5.67
N LEU A 90 -9.89 6.84 5.41
CA LEU A 90 -9.03 5.69 5.60
C LEU A 90 -8.03 5.95 6.71
N ARG A 91 -7.39 4.89 7.19
CA ARG A 91 -6.20 4.98 8.03
C ARG A 91 -5.14 3.96 7.59
N ILE A 92 -3.89 4.36 7.73
CA ILE A 92 -2.72 3.49 7.51
C ILE A 92 -2.17 3.07 8.87
N VAL A 93 -1.97 1.77 9.05
CA VAL A 93 -1.55 1.18 10.32
C VAL A 93 -0.43 0.17 10.07
N ALA A 94 0.62 0.19 10.89
CA ALA A 94 1.63 -0.87 10.88
C ALA A 94 1.23 -1.99 11.85
N VAL A 95 1.72 -3.20 11.60
CA VAL A 95 1.44 -4.39 12.42
C VAL A 95 2.76 -4.94 12.99
N VAL A 96 2.74 -5.27 14.27
CA VAL A 96 3.88 -5.84 15.00
C VAL A 96 3.38 -7.05 15.79
N ASP A 97 3.96 -8.22 15.55
CA ASP A 97 3.56 -9.48 16.18
C ASP A 97 2.05 -9.75 15.99
N GLY A 98 1.56 -9.54 14.76
CA GLY A 98 0.15 -9.67 14.39
C GLY A 98 -0.79 -8.65 15.05
N LYS A 99 -0.28 -7.65 15.77
CA LYS A 99 -1.07 -6.63 16.47
C LYS A 99 -0.94 -5.27 15.77
N PRO A 100 -2.06 -4.59 15.45
CA PRO A 100 -2.02 -3.26 14.87
C PRO A 100 -1.52 -2.21 15.87
N LEU A 101 -0.73 -1.26 15.37
CA LEU A 101 -0.33 -0.05 16.10
C LEU A 101 -1.41 1.05 16.00
N ASP A 102 -2.61 0.75 16.51
CA ASP A 102 -3.80 1.61 16.38
C ASP A 102 -3.59 3.04 16.89
N ALA A 103 -2.84 3.21 17.98
CA ALA A 103 -2.58 4.52 18.59
C ALA A 103 -1.73 5.44 17.69
N GLN A 104 -1.05 4.88 16.68
CA GLN A 104 -0.23 5.59 15.72
C GLN A 104 -0.84 5.58 14.30
N ALA A 105 -2.10 5.15 14.17
CA ALA A 105 -2.76 5.10 12.87
C ALA A 105 -2.77 6.47 12.19
N TYR A 106 -2.34 6.51 10.92
CA TYR A 106 -2.29 7.75 10.14
C TYR A 106 -3.58 7.91 9.33
N ALA A 107 -4.37 8.93 9.66
CA ALA A 107 -5.63 9.23 8.98
C ALA A 107 -5.41 9.82 7.57
N VAL A 108 -6.22 9.37 6.62
CA VAL A 108 -6.18 9.78 5.21
C VAL A 108 -7.59 9.99 4.70
N THR A 109 -7.90 11.20 4.25
CA THR A 109 -9.08 11.45 3.41
C THR A 109 -8.66 11.52 1.94
N LEU A 110 -9.36 10.77 1.08
CA LEU A 110 -9.07 10.73 -0.35
C LEU A 110 -9.71 11.92 -1.10
N PRO A 111 -9.00 12.52 -2.07
CA PRO A 111 -9.55 13.56 -2.93
C PRO A 111 -10.65 13.00 -3.83
N ALA A 112 -11.46 13.89 -4.42
CA ALA A 112 -12.57 13.49 -5.26
C ALA A 112 -12.16 12.77 -6.55
N SER A 113 -10.93 12.99 -7.01
CA SER A 113 -10.40 12.40 -8.23
C SER A 113 -8.87 12.31 -8.18
N GLY A 114 -8.33 11.40 -8.99
CA GLY A 114 -6.89 11.24 -9.18
C GLY A 114 -6.20 10.42 -8.10
N TRP A 115 -4.94 10.10 -8.37
CA TRP A 115 -4.07 9.37 -7.45
C TRP A 115 -3.47 10.33 -6.42
N LYS A 116 -3.66 10.02 -5.14
CA LYS A 116 -2.95 10.67 -4.03
C LYS A 116 -1.68 9.88 -3.73
N LYS A 117 -0.52 10.50 -3.91
CA LYS A 117 0.74 9.96 -3.38
C LYS A 117 0.81 10.23 -1.88
N ILE A 118 1.02 9.15 -1.13
CA ILE A 118 1.34 9.18 0.29
C ILE A 118 2.80 8.81 0.42
N GLU A 119 3.54 9.63 1.14
CA GLU A 119 4.91 9.38 1.57
C GLU A 119 4.93 9.58 3.08
N LEU A 120 4.89 8.48 3.80
CA LEU A 120 4.62 8.45 5.23
C LEU A 120 5.87 7.98 5.98
N PRO A 121 6.51 8.85 6.78
CA PRO A 121 7.61 8.44 7.63
C PRO A 121 7.18 7.30 8.56
N LEU A 122 7.98 6.25 8.68
CA LEU A 122 7.65 5.09 9.53
C LEU A 122 7.46 5.48 11.00
N SER A 123 8.16 6.51 11.47
CA SER A 123 8.00 7.05 12.81
C SER A 123 6.62 7.64 13.09
N ARG A 124 5.89 8.08 12.06
CA ARG A 124 4.52 8.59 12.20
C ARG A 124 3.50 7.50 12.48
N ILE A 125 3.81 6.26 12.11
CA ILE A 125 2.99 5.07 12.37
C ILE A 125 3.62 4.12 13.39
N GLY A 126 4.66 4.60 14.10
CA GLY A 126 5.37 3.83 15.12
C GLY A 126 6.12 2.61 14.60
N ALA A 127 6.42 2.56 13.30
CA ALA A 127 7.07 1.44 12.62
C ALA A 127 8.59 1.63 12.47
N ASP A 128 9.18 2.74 12.92
CA ASP A 128 10.61 2.99 12.76
C ASP A 128 11.46 2.14 13.72
N LYS A 129 12.53 1.52 13.19
CA LYS A 129 13.48 0.69 13.97
C LYS A 129 12.76 -0.41 14.77
N LYS A 130 11.81 -1.09 14.12
CA LYS A 130 11.03 -2.18 14.69
C LYS A 130 11.07 -3.39 13.76
N GLN A 131 10.73 -4.54 14.33
CA GLN A 131 10.28 -5.69 13.56
C GLN A 131 8.80 -5.50 13.27
N ILE A 132 8.42 -5.30 12.01
CA ILE A 132 7.00 -5.26 11.60
C ILE A 132 6.69 -6.49 10.76
N ASP A 133 5.42 -6.88 10.71
CA ASP A 133 4.92 -8.01 9.91
C ASP A 133 3.75 -7.62 9.02
N GLY A 134 3.43 -6.33 8.93
CA GLY A 134 2.28 -5.93 8.15
C GLY A 134 2.01 -4.44 8.02
N LEU A 135 1.17 -4.14 7.03
CA LEU A 135 0.61 -2.82 6.76
C LEU A 135 -0.89 -2.96 6.45
N TRP A 136 -1.68 -2.07 7.03
CA TRP A 136 -3.10 -1.93 6.76
C TRP A 136 -3.40 -0.64 6.00
N VAL A 137 -4.32 -0.73 5.04
CA VAL A 137 -5.10 0.42 4.57
C VAL A 137 -6.55 0.10 4.91
N GLN A 138 -7.06 0.75 5.95
CA GLN A 138 -8.33 0.40 6.59
C GLN A 138 -9.36 1.51 6.43
N ASN A 139 -10.62 1.13 6.21
CA ASN A 139 -11.75 2.03 6.38
C ASN A 139 -11.84 2.49 7.85
N ALA A 140 -11.74 3.79 8.09
CA ALA A 140 -11.74 4.36 9.44
C ALA A 140 -13.15 4.58 10.02
N THR A 141 -14.21 4.16 9.32
CA THR A 141 -15.60 4.45 9.67
C THR A 141 -16.43 3.20 9.98
N ASP A 142 -17.57 3.42 10.62
CA ASP A 142 -18.61 2.43 10.92
C ASP A 142 -19.54 2.16 9.72
N LYS A 143 -19.24 2.72 8.54
CA LYS A 143 -20.04 2.61 7.32
C LYS A 143 -19.23 1.96 6.21
N VAL A 144 -19.92 1.46 5.19
CA VAL A 144 -19.26 1.09 3.92
C VAL A 144 -18.73 2.37 3.27
N VAL A 145 -17.49 2.33 2.78
CA VAL A 145 -16.94 3.39 1.94
C VAL A 145 -17.00 2.97 0.47
N ALA A 146 -17.10 3.95 -0.44
CA ALA A 146 -16.94 3.67 -1.86
C ALA A 146 -15.58 3.00 -2.12
N PRO A 147 -15.47 2.10 -3.11
CA PRO A 147 -14.23 1.37 -3.36
C PRO A 147 -13.05 2.31 -3.60
N PHE A 148 -11.85 1.80 -3.41
CA PHE A 148 -10.63 2.55 -3.67
C PHE A 148 -9.54 1.65 -4.24
N TYR A 149 -8.59 2.26 -4.93
CA TYR A 149 -7.40 1.59 -5.44
C TYR A 149 -6.18 1.91 -4.58
N VAL A 150 -5.30 0.93 -4.40
CA VAL A 150 -3.97 1.09 -3.77
C VAL A 150 -2.91 0.44 -4.68
N THR A 151 -1.79 1.12 -4.94
CA THR A 151 -0.67 0.58 -5.75
C THR A 151 0.64 1.30 -5.41
N GLU A 152 1.74 0.87 -6.03
CA GLU A 152 3.10 1.43 -5.83
C GLU A 152 3.47 1.55 -4.35
N ILE A 153 3.25 0.48 -3.61
CA ILE A 153 3.57 0.38 -2.19
C ILE A 153 5.03 -0.04 -2.06
N ALA A 154 5.84 0.79 -1.42
CA ALA A 154 7.26 0.50 -1.21
C ALA A 154 7.79 1.12 0.08
N LEU A 155 8.80 0.48 0.68
CA LEU A 155 9.58 1.03 1.79
C LEU A 155 10.89 1.63 1.27
N HIS A 156 11.26 2.80 1.79
CA HIS A 156 12.48 3.55 1.42
C HIS A 156 13.27 3.91 2.67
#